data_AF-A0A7M2SK18-F1
#
_entry.id   AF-A0A7M2SK18-F1
#
_cell.length_a   1.000
_cell.length_b   1.000
_cell.length_c   1.000
_cell.angle_alpha   90.00
_cell.angle_beta   90.00
_cell.angle_gamma   90.00
#
_symmetry.space_group_name_H-M   'P 1'
#
loop_
_entity.id
_entity.type
_entity.pdbx_description
1 polymer ?
#
loop_
_entity_poly.entity_id
_entity_poly.type
_entity_poly.pdbx_seq_one_letter_code
_entity_poly.pdbx_strand_id
1 'polypeptide(L)'
;MSVPVDELTDSRAATDALLDVLRAGRWRPGAVGRFLRLSAHRSMRQAARRPSAFAQAGALHGLLFTAARAPGGRAWVATSWTLTVLHLGLLEHRDRLSTADVITLLRGNLPATALGDSRWSGLLAVGLDLADGRLARRRGTVSPFGDYADSLADAAFWTWLVLRHEPSRTVRAAALGAWLGPVVAVTAVGVRRGGMPDRPRPALLRPAAALQVLVAVRHALRR
;
A
#
# COMPACT_ATOMS: atom_id res chain seq x y z
N MET A 1 20.28 -26.57 8.54
CA MET A 1 20.38 -25.74 7.32
C MET A 1 19.24 -24.73 7.35
N SER A 2 19.51 -23.43 7.39
CA SER A 2 18.47 -22.39 7.34
C SER A 2 17.93 -22.29 5.91
N VAL A 3 16.61 -22.34 5.75
CA VAL A 3 15.94 -22.12 4.45
C VAL A 3 16.32 -20.75 3.91
N PRO A 4 16.77 -20.62 2.65
CA PRO A 4 17.05 -19.33 2.03
C PRO A 4 15.85 -18.37 2.11
N VAL A 5 16.10 -17.09 2.38
CA VAL A 5 15.04 -16.07 2.58
C VAL A 5 14.09 -15.97 1.39
N ASP A 6 14.57 -16.27 0.19
CA ASP A 6 13.82 -16.27 -1.06
C ASP A 6 12.94 -17.53 -1.27
N GLU A 7 13.19 -18.59 -0.51
CA GLU A 7 12.40 -19.83 -0.54
C GLU A 7 11.25 -19.84 0.48
N LEU A 8 11.31 -18.99 1.51
CA LEU A 8 10.23 -18.86 2.50
C LEU A 8 8.91 -18.49 1.80
N THR A 9 7.89 -19.32 1.95
CA THR A 9 6.56 -19.06 1.38
C THR A 9 5.74 -18.10 2.24
N ASP A 10 5.94 -18.16 3.55
CA ASP A 10 5.33 -17.26 4.53
C ASP A 10 5.91 -15.84 4.41
N SER A 11 5.02 -14.87 4.28
CA SER A 11 5.37 -13.47 4.08
C SER A 11 6.02 -12.85 5.32
N ARG A 12 5.54 -13.22 6.52
CA ARG A 12 6.01 -12.71 7.80
C ARG A 12 7.42 -13.21 8.13
N ALA A 13 7.64 -14.52 8.06
CA ALA A 13 8.93 -15.15 8.31
C ALA A 13 10.03 -14.58 7.39
N ALA A 14 9.69 -14.30 6.13
CA ALA A 14 10.63 -13.70 5.21
C ALA A 14 10.95 -12.24 5.55
N THR A 15 9.95 -11.44 5.94
CA THR A 15 10.19 -10.07 6.41
C THR A 15 11.03 -10.07 7.68
N ASP A 16 10.77 -10.96 8.62
CA ASP A 16 11.58 -11.08 9.84
C ASP A 16 13.03 -11.45 9.53
N ALA A 17 13.26 -12.40 8.64
CA ALA A 17 14.61 -12.76 8.19
C ALA A 17 15.32 -11.60 7.48
N LEU A 18 14.62 -10.80 6.68
CA LEU A 18 15.17 -9.60 6.04
C LEU A 18 15.52 -8.52 7.07
N LEU A 19 14.65 -8.27 8.05
CA LEU A 19 14.90 -7.29 9.11
C LEU A 19 16.05 -7.72 10.01
N ASP A 20 16.22 -9.02 10.25
CA ASP A 20 17.36 -9.52 11.02
C ASP A 20 18.69 -9.27 10.31
N VAL A 21 18.75 -9.34 8.97
CA VAL A 21 19.95 -8.96 8.19
C VAL A 21 20.35 -7.50 8.46
N LEU A 22 19.38 -6.58 8.51
CA LEU A 22 19.66 -5.17 8.83
C LEU A 22 20.15 -4.99 10.27
N ARG A 23 19.50 -5.68 11.21
CA ARG A 23 19.84 -5.63 12.64
C ARG A 23 21.24 -6.19 12.89
N ALA A 24 21.52 -7.41 12.41
CA ALA A 24 22.81 -8.07 12.56
C ALA A 24 23.95 -7.25 11.91
N GLY A 25 23.64 -6.61 10.78
CA GLY A 25 24.55 -5.70 10.10
C GLY A 25 24.73 -4.32 10.73
N ARG A 26 24.03 -4.03 11.84
CA ARG A 26 24.03 -2.73 12.55
C ARG A 26 23.90 -1.54 11.60
N TRP A 27 23.02 -1.66 10.59
CA TRP A 27 22.76 -0.59 9.61
C TRP A 27 23.96 -0.14 8.78
N ARG A 28 25.05 -0.92 8.74
CA ARG A 28 26.19 -0.60 7.88
C ARG A 28 25.74 -0.56 6.42
N PRO A 29 26.32 0.30 5.56
CA PRO A 29 25.92 0.41 4.14
C PRO A 29 25.87 -0.93 3.41
N GLY A 30 26.83 -1.83 3.69
CA GLY A 30 26.84 -3.18 3.11
C GLY A 30 25.66 -4.06 3.54
N ALA A 31 25.16 -3.90 4.77
CA ALA A 31 23.98 -4.61 5.26
C ALA A 31 22.69 -4.07 4.61
N VAL A 32 22.60 -2.74 4.43
CA VAL A 32 21.50 -2.11 3.69
C VAL A 32 21.49 -2.58 2.24
N GLY A 33 22.64 -2.56 1.55
CA GLY A 33 22.75 -3.07 0.18
C GLY A 33 22.37 -4.55 0.07
N ARG A 34 22.78 -5.37 1.04
CA ARG A 34 22.38 -6.79 1.12
C ARG A 34 20.88 -6.95 1.31
N PHE A 35 20.28 -6.22 2.24
CA PHE A 35 18.84 -6.21 2.49
C PHE A 35 18.05 -5.83 1.24
N LEU A 36 18.43 -4.75 0.56
CA LEU A 36 17.77 -4.29 -0.66
C LEU A 36 17.85 -5.34 -1.76
N ARG A 37 19.03 -5.93 -1.97
CA ARG A 37 19.24 -6.99 -2.97
C ARG A 37 18.41 -8.23 -2.66
N LEU A 38 18.39 -8.70 -1.41
CA LEU A 38 17.62 -9.87 -1.00
C LEU A 38 16.11 -9.63 -1.14
N SER A 39 15.64 -8.45 -0.73
CA SER A 39 14.24 -8.03 -0.86
C SER A 39 13.82 -7.99 -2.33
N ALA A 40 14.60 -7.31 -3.18
CA ALA A 40 14.31 -7.19 -4.62
C ALA A 40 14.31 -8.56 -5.31
N HIS A 41 15.33 -9.39 -5.04
CA HIS A 41 15.43 -10.74 -5.59
C HIS A 41 14.24 -11.61 -5.19
N ARG A 42 13.85 -11.57 -3.91
CA ARG A 42 12.66 -12.27 -3.42
C ARG A 42 11.40 -11.78 -4.11
N SER A 43 11.18 -10.46 -4.16
CA SER A 43 10.00 -9.88 -4.83
C SER A 43 9.91 -10.32 -6.30
N MET A 44 11.02 -10.30 -7.03
CA MET A 44 11.07 -10.76 -8.43
C MET A 44 10.75 -12.26 -8.56
N ARG A 45 11.34 -13.11 -7.70
CA ARG A 45 11.01 -14.55 -7.69
C ARG A 45 9.55 -14.82 -7.35
N GLN A 46 8.99 -14.10 -6.38
CA GLN A 46 7.59 -14.26 -5.97
C GLN A 46 6.61 -13.75 -7.03
N ALA A 47 6.95 -12.69 -7.76
CA ALA A 47 6.19 -12.23 -8.92
C ALA A 47 6.23 -13.26 -10.06
N ALA A 48 7.42 -13.81 -10.38
CA ALA A 48 7.57 -14.84 -11.41
C ALA A 48 6.79 -16.13 -11.12
N ARG A 49 6.64 -16.49 -9.83
CA ARG A 49 5.80 -17.62 -9.38
C ARG A 49 4.29 -17.36 -9.50
N ARG A 50 3.86 -16.14 -9.82
CA ARG A 50 2.45 -15.73 -9.92
C ARG A 50 2.18 -15.04 -11.26
N PRO A 51 2.33 -15.76 -12.39
CA PRO A 51 2.20 -15.15 -13.72
C PRO A 51 0.82 -14.55 -13.96
N SER A 52 -0.25 -15.17 -13.43
CA SER A 52 -1.61 -14.64 -13.57
C SER A 52 -1.82 -13.33 -12.83
N ALA A 53 -1.41 -13.23 -11.56
CA ALA A 53 -1.50 -11.96 -10.81
C ALA A 53 -0.61 -10.87 -11.42
N PHE A 54 0.60 -11.22 -11.89
CA PHE A 54 1.47 -10.28 -12.59
C PHE A 54 0.81 -9.74 -13.87
N ALA A 55 0.22 -10.61 -14.68
CA ALA A 55 -0.51 -10.22 -15.89
C ALA A 55 -1.74 -9.35 -15.57
N GLN A 56 -2.53 -9.71 -14.53
CA GLN A 56 -3.68 -8.93 -14.09
C GLN A 56 -3.26 -7.54 -13.58
N ALA A 57 -2.20 -7.45 -12.77
CA ALA A 57 -1.64 -6.19 -12.31
C ALA A 57 -1.15 -5.33 -13.47
N GLY A 58 -0.46 -5.94 -14.44
CA GLY A 58 0.00 -5.28 -15.66
C GLY A 58 -1.15 -4.76 -16.52
N ALA A 59 -2.17 -5.57 -16.76
CA ALA A 59 -3.36 -5.17 -17.53
C ALA A 59 -4.10 -4.01 -16.86
N LEU A 60 -4.36 -4.11 -15.55
CA LEU A 60 -5.02 -3.06 -14.78
C LEU A 60 -4.24 -1.73 -14.84
N HIS A 61 -2.94 -1.77 -14.56
CA HIS A 61 -2.13 -0.56 -14.59
C HIS A 61 -1.90 -0.04 -16.01
N GLY A 62 -1.88 -0.91 -17.02
CA GLY A 62 -1.85 -0.49 -18.43
C GLY A 62 -3.09 0.33 -18.79
N LEU A 63 -4.28 -0.13 -18.40
CA LEU A 63 -5.54 0.62 -18.57
C LEU A 63 -5.52 1.94 -17.79
N LEU A 64 -5.04 1.94 -16.54
CA LEU A 64 -4.91 3.17 -15.75
C LEU A 64 -3.90 4.14 -16.36
N PHE A 65 -2.82 3.64 -16.95
CA PHE A 65 -1.78 4.43 -17.57
C PHE A 65 -2.29 5.13 -18.83
N THR A 66 -3.10 4.44 -19.65
CA THR A 66 -3.76 5.04 -20.81
C THR A 66 -4.87 6.02 -20.41
N ALA A 67 -5.57 5.74 -19.31
CA ALA A 67 -6.59 6.62 -18.73
C ALA A 67 -6.01 7.78 -17.90
N ALA A 68 -4.70 7.82 -17.65
CA ALA A 68 -4.08 8.86 -16.82
C ALA A 68 -4.14 10.22 -17.54
N ARG A 69 -4.87 11.17 -16.93
CA ARG A 69 -5.07 12.52 -17.46
C ARG A 69 -4.44 13.61 -16.59
N ALA A 70 -4.17 13.33 -15.32
CA ALA A 70 -3.60 14.30 -14.40
C ALA A 70 -2.10 14.55 -14.70
N PRO A 71 -1.57 15.75 -14.43
CA PRO A 71 -0.14 16.01 -14.44
C PRO A 71 0.62 15.00 -13.56
N GLY A 72 1.63 14.34 -14.11
CA GLY A 72 2.36 13.27 -13.41
C GLY A 72 1.60 11.95 -13.22
N GLY A 73 0.35 11.83 -13.70
CA GLY A 73 -0.50 10.65 -13.51
C GLY A 73 0.12 9.36 -14.04
N ARG A 74 0.85 9.41 -15.16
CA ARG A 74 1.59 8.24 -15.69
C ARG A 74 2.69 7.76 -14.75
N ALA A 75 3.44 8.68 -14.14
CA ALA A 75 4.47 8.34 -13.17
C ALA A 75 3.86 7.77 -11.88
N TRP A 76 2.71 8.31 -11.46
CA TRP A 76 1.91 7.77 -10.35
C TRP A 76 1.51 6.30 -10.62
N VAL A 77 0.91 6.03 -11.78
CA VAL A 77 0.48 4.67 -12.16
C VAL A 77 1.68 3.72 -12.27
N ALA A 78 2.80 4.16 -12.84
CA ALA A 78 4.02 3.35 -12.92
C ALA A 78 4.59 3.03 -11.53
N THR A 79 4.54 3.98 -10.60
CA THR A 79 4.94 3.76 -9.20
C THR A 79 4.01 2.78 -8.51
N SER A 80 2.69 2.95 -8.65
CA SER A 80 1.69 2.00 -8.15
C SER A 80 1.88 0.58 -8.69
N TRP A 81 2.15 0.45 -9.99
CA TRP A 81 2.43 -0.84 -10.62
C TRP A 81 3.69 -1.49 -10.03
N THR A 82 4.76 -0.71 -9.89
CA THR A 82 6.03 -1.19 -9.31
C THR A 82 5.81 -1.68 -7.88
N LEU A 83 5.12 -0.91 -7.04
CA LEU A 83 4.76 -1.32 -5.68
C LEU A 83 3.91 -2.59 -5.67
N THR A 84 2.92 -2.68 -6.56
CA THR A 84 2.06 -3.87 -6.70
C THR A 84 2.89 -5.11 -7.02
N VAL A 85 3.76 -5.04 -8.04
CA VAL A 85 4.62 -6.15 -8.46
C VAL A 85 5.57 -6.58 -7.36
N LEU A 86 6.19 -5.62 -6.66
CA LEU A 86 7.11 -5.90 -5.56
C LEU A 86 6.44 -6.63 -4.39
N HIS A 87 5.12 -6.48 -4.23
CA HIS A 87 4.35 -7.05 -3.14
C HIS A 87 3.52 -8.27 -3.53
N LEU A 88 3.57 -8.78 -4.78
CA LEU A 88 2.79 -9.96 -5.18
C LEU A 88 3.09 -11.22 -4.34
N GLY A 89 4.25 -11.29 -3.69
CA GLY A 89 4.54 -12.35 -2.72
C GLY A 89 3.57 -12.42 -1.53
N LEU A 90 2.92 -11.31 -1.20
CA LEU A 90 1.91 -11.22 -0.14
C LEU A 90 0.55 -11.85 -0.53
N LEU A 91 0.39 -12.28 -1.78
CA LEU A 91 -0.75 -13.10 -2.19
C LEU A 91 -0.68 -14.51 -1.60
N GLU A 92 0.48 -14.92 -1.08
CA GLU A 92 0.73 -16.20 -0.43
C GLU A 92 0.30 -17.36 -1.33
N HIS A 93 -0.75 -18.09 -0.97
CA HIS A 93 -1.21 -19.24 -1.75
C HIS A 93 -2.00 -18.87 -3.01
N ARG A 94 -2.36 -17.59 -3.19
CA ARG A 94 -3.14 -17.14 -4.36
C ARG A 94 -2.23 -16.80 -5.53
N ASP A 95 -2.67 -17.19 -6.73
CA ASP A 95 -2.02 -16.92 -8.01
C ASP A 95 -2.63 -15.71 -8.75
N ARG A 96 -3.74 -15.17 -8.25
CA ARG A 96 -4.56 -14.11 -8.88
C ARG A 96 -4.95 -13.02 -7.87
N LEU A 97 -5.21 -11.84 -8.39
CA LEU A 97 -5.83 -10.73 -7.66
C LEU A 97 -7.32 -11.03 -7.45
N SER A 98 -7.82 -10.78 -6.25
CA SER A 98 -9.26 -10.79 -5.99
C SER A 98 -9.92 -9.50 -6.50
N THR A 99 -11.24 -9.51 -6.61
CA THR A 99 -11.99 -8.30 -6.94
C THR A 99 -11.77 -7.18 -5.90
N ALA A 100 -11.60 -7.52 -4.63
CA ALA A 100 -11.29 -6.53 -3.59
C ALA A 100 -9.94 -5.88 -3.84
N ASP A 101 -8.91 -6.67 -4.16
CA ASP A 101 -7.57 -6.15 -4.50
C ASP A 101 -7.63 -5.18 -5.70
N VAL A 102 -8.43 -5.50 -6.72
CA VAL A 102 -8.64 -4.62 -7.88
C VAL A 102 -9.29 -3.29 -7.47
N ILE A 103 -10.32 -3.32 -6.62
CA ILE A 103 -10.99 -2.10 -6.14
C ILE A 103 -10.01 -1.23 -5.35
N THR A 104 -9.21 -1.82 -4.46
CA THR A 104 -8.17 -1.13 -3.70
C THR A 104 -7.15 -0.46 -4.63
N LEU A 105 -6.67 -1.17 -5.64
CA LEU A 105 -5.71 -0.64 -6.62
C LEU A 105 -6.32 0.49 -7.48
N LEU A 106 -7.60 0.38 -7.86
CA LEU A 106 -8.32 1.45 -8.54
C LEU A 106 -8.42 2.71 -7.65
N ARG A 107 -8.78 2.55 -6.37
CA ARG A 107 -8.82 3.65 -5.40
C ARG A 107 -7.46 4.34 -5.27
N GLY A 108 -6.39 3.57 -5.09
CA GLY A 108 -5.03 4.11 -4.99
C GLY A 108 -4.55 4.87 -6.24
N ASN A 109 -5.15 4.62 -7.40
CA ASN A 109 -4.84 5.30 -8.66
C ASN A 109 -5.83 6.38 -9.06
N LEU A 110 -6.88 6.64 -8.27
CA LEU A 110 -7.80 7.77 -8.50
C LEU A 110 -7.07 9.10 -8.81
N PRO A 111 -5.97 9.47 -8.09
CA PRO A 111 -5.24 10.72 -8.35
C PRO A 111 -4.69 10.87 -9.77
N ALA A 112 -4.44 9.76 -10.47
CA ALA A 112 -3.93 9.79 -11.84
C ALA A 112 -5.03 10.00 -12.89
N THR A 113 -6.29 9.75 -12.54
CA THR A 113 -7.44 9.78 -13.44
C THR A 113 -8.13 11.14 -13.45
N ALA A 114 -9.02 11.37 -14.41
CA ALA A 114 -9.88 12.56 -14.42
C ALA A 114 -10.80 12.67 -13.19
N LEU A 115 -11.11 11.54 -12.54
CA LEU A 115 -11.92 11.52 -11.32
C LEU A 115 -11.15 12.02 -10.09
N GLY A 116 -9.81 12.04 -10.12
CA GLY A 116 -8.98 12.52 -9.02
C GLY A 116 -9.30 13.98 -8.70
N ASP A 117 -9.27 14.85 -9.71
CA ASP A 117 -9.51 16.30 -9.56
C ASP A 117 -10.99 16.67 -9.35
N SER A 118 -11.89 15.68 -9.32
CA SER A 118 -13.30 15.91 -8.97
C SER A 118 -13.45 16.27 -7.49
N ARG A 119 -14.37 17.19 -7.17
CA ARG A 119 -14.80 17.48 -5.79
C ARG A 119 -15.33 16.26 -5.04
N TRP A 120 -15.76 15.24 -5.78
CA TRP A 120 -16.30 14.00 -5.22
C TRP A 120 -15.22 12.94 -4.95
N SER A 121 -13.96 13.17 -5.33
CA SER A 121 -12.90 12.16 -5.27
C SER A 121 -12.71 11.59 -3.86
N GLY A 122 -12.73 12.43 -2.82
CA GLY A 122 -12.66 11.99 -1.43
C GLY A 122 -13.81 11.07 -1.02
N LEU A 123 -15.04 11.38 -1.43
CA LEU A 123 -16.22 10.56 -1.13
C LEU A 123 -16.22 9.25 -1.93
N LEU A 124 -15.77 9.29 -3.19
CA LEU A 124 -15.57 8.10 -4.02
C LEU A 124 -14.53 7.18 -3.38
N ALA A 125 -13.41 7.71 -2.88
CA ALA A 125 -12.39 6.92 -2.20
C ALA A 125 -12.93 6.20 -0.95
N VAL A 126 -13.71 6.90 -0.10
CA VAL A 126 -14.40 6.27 1.05
C VAL A 126 -15.38 5.18 0.59
N GLY A 127 -16.12 5.41 -0.49
CA GLY A 127 -17.01 4.41 -1.05
C GLY A 127 -16.29 3.14 -1.52
N LEU A 128 -15.15 3.30 -2.20
CA LEU A 128 -14.33 2.19 -2.68
C LEU A 128 -13.68 1.41 -1.52
N ASP A 129 -13.20 2.09 -0.49
CA ASP A 129 -12.67 1.51 0.76
C ASP A 129 -13.72 0.62 1.47
N LEU A 130 -14.93 1.14 1.63
CA LEU A 130 -16.00 0.33 2.23
C LEU A 130 -16.40 -0.85 1.34
N ALA A 131 -16.33 -0.68 0.02
CA ALA A 131 -16.68 -1.73 -0.94
C ALA A 131 -15.65 -2.87 -0.95
N ASP A 132 -14.35 -2.57 -1.00
CA ASP A 132 -13.31 -3.60 -1.01
C ASP A 132 -13.30 -4.42 0.29
N GLY A 133 -13.39 -3.78 1.46
CA GLY A 133 -13.38 -4.45 2.75
C GLY A 133 -14.63 -5.31 2.96
N ARG A 134 -15.81 -4.83 2.53
CA ARG A 134 -17.04 -5.64 2.56
C ARG A 134 -16.94 -6.83 1.61
N LEU A 135 -16.41 -6.62 0.41
CA LEU A 135 -16.28 -7.67 -0.61
C LEU A 135 -15.29 -8.76 -0.17
N ALA A 136 -14.14 -8.35 0.37
CA ALA A 136 -13.12 -9.26 0.89
C ALA A 136 -13.66 -10.15 2.00
N ARG A 137 -14.39 -9.57 2.97
CA ARG A 137 -15.01 -10.33 4.08
C ARG A 137 -16.12 -11.26 3.59
N ARG A 138 -17.00 -10.77 2.71
CA ARG A 138 -18.12 -11.57 2.18
C ARG A 138 -17.66 -12.75 1.33
N ARG A 139 -16.57 -12.61 0.58
CA ARG A 139 -16.05 -13.65 -0.30
C ARG A 139 -14.91 -14.47 0.31
N GLY A 140 -14.52 -14.19 1.56
CA GLY A 140 -13.40 -14.86 2.22
C GLY A 140 -12.06 -14.65 1.51
N THR A 141 -11.85 -13.50 0.83
CA THR A 141 -10.64 -13.22 0.05
C THR A 141 -9.67 -12.26 0.75
N VAL A 142 -9.77 -12.14 2.07
CA VAL A 142 -8.82 -11.37 2.89
C VAL A 142 -7.43 -11.96 2.74
N SER A 143 -6.42 -11.11 2.56
CA SER A 143 -5.03 -11.56 2.40
C SER A 143 -4.05 -10.48 2.89
N PRO A 144 -2.81 -10.86 3.21
CA PRO A 144 -1.76 -9.88 3.53
C PRO A 144 -1.54 -8.87 2.40
N PHE A 145 -1.62 -9.29 1.14
CA PHE A 145 -1.52 -8.38 -0.01
C PHE A 145 -2.59 -7.30 0.06
N GLY A 146 -3.85 -7.70 0.21
CA GLY A 146 -4.99 -6.77 0.26
C GLY A 146 -4.85 -5.78 1.43
N ASP A 147 -4.47 -6.26 2.61
CA ASP A 147 -4.29 -5.41 3.79
C ASP A 147 -3.17 -4.37 3.62
N TYR A 148 -2.04 -4.76 2.99
CA TYR A 148 -0.94 -3.84 2.69
C TYR A 148 -1.28 -2.87 1.57
N ALA A 149 -1.93 -3.36 0.51
CA ALA A 149 -2.38 -2.54 -0.61
C ALA A 149 -3.40 -1.48 -0.15
N ASP A 150 -4.31 -1.85 0.74
CA ASP A 150 -5.30 -0.96 1.37
C ASP A 150 -4.61 0.17 2.13
N SER A 151 -3.70 -0.18 3.04
CA SER A 151 -2.93 0.79 3.83
C SER A 151 -2.12 1.75 2.94
N LEU A 152 -1.50 1.25 1.87
CA LEU A 152 -0.73 2.06 0.92
C LEU A 152 -1.63 2.93 0.04
N ALA A 153 -2.76 2.40 -0.43
CA ALA A 153 -3.73 3.14 -1.24
C ALA A 153 -4.30 4.31 -0.44
N ASP A 154 -4.65 4.08 0.81
CA ASP A 154 -5.10 5.14 1.72
C ASP A 154 -4.01 6.17 1.99
N ALA A 155 -2.82 5.74 2.40
CA ALA A 155 -1.72 6.67 2.69
C ALA A 155 -1.40 7.53 1.46
N ALA A 156 -1.35 6.94 0.26
CA ALA A 156 -1.09 7.66 -0.98
C ALA A 156 -2.22 8.62 -1.34
N PHE A 157 -3.47 8.14 -1.38
CA PHE A 157 -4.63 8.93 -1.78
C PHE A 157 -4.88 10.10 -0.82
N TRP A 158 -4.93 9.85 0.49
CA TRP A 158 -5.23 10.89 1.47
C TRP A 158 -4.10 11.90 1.60
N THR A 159 -2.84 11.46 1.50
CA THR A 159 -1.70 12.38 1.43
C THR A 159 -1.81 13.29 0.21
N TRP A 160 -2.08 12.73 -0.97
CA TRP A 160 -2.28 13.51 -2.19
C TRP A 160 -3.44 14.51 -2.06
N LEU A 161 -4.61 14.04 -1.59
CA LEU A 161 -5.82 14.84 -1.50
C LEU A 161 -5.61 16.03 -0.56
N VAL A 162 -5.04 15.77 0.61
CA VAL A 162 -4.78 16.79 1.63
C VAL A 162 -3.72 17.78 1.16
N LEU A 163 -2.61 17.32 0.57
CA LEU A 163 -1.56 18.21 0.08
C LEU A 163 -2.06 19.15 -1.02
N ARG A 164 -2.97 18.68 -1.87
CA ARG A 164 -3.46 19.42 -3.02
C ARG A 164 -4.69 20.30 -2.73
N HIS A 165 -5.58 19.86 -1.83
CA HIS A 165 -6.89 20.49 -1.65
C HIS A 165 -7.19 20.99 -0.23
N GLU A 166 -6.38 20.67 0.80
CA GLU A 166 -6.63 21.17 2.16
C GLU A 166 -5.84 22.46 2.47
N PRO A 167 -6.49 23.63 2.58
CA PRO A 167 -5.85 24.89 2.94
C PRO A 167 -5.42 24.97 4.41
N SER A 168 -6.10 24.25 5.33
CA SER A 168 -5.75 24.30 6.74
C SER A 168 -4.46 23.53 7.01
N ARG A 169 -3.39 24.26 7.37
CA ARG A 169 -2.11 23.66 7.75
C ARG A 169 -2.24 22.67 8.91
N THR A 170 -3.14 22.95 9.86
CA THR A 170 -3.40 22.08 11.01
C THR A 170 -4.08 20.77 10.59
N VAL A 171 -5.14 20.84 9.79
CA VAL A 171 -5.81 19.62 9.27
C VAL A 171 -4.84 18.82 8.41
N ARG A 172 -4.03 19.50 7.60
CA ARG A 172 -2.99 18.86 6.79
C ARG A 172 -1.94 18.15 7.62
N ALA A 173 -1.38 18.80 8.64
CA ALA A 173 -0.41 18.18 9.54
C ALA A 173 -1.01 16.99 10.31
N ALA A 174 -2.25 17.14 10.79
CA ALA A 174 -2.97 16.08 11.49
C ALA A 174 -3.21 14.85 10.58
N ALA A 175 -3.66 15.09 9.35
CA ALA A 175 -3.89 14.02 8.38
C ALA A 175 -2.58 13.32 7.99
N LEU A 176 -1.52 14.07 7.65
CA LEU A 176 -0.22 13.48 7.35
C LEU A 176 0.33 12.66 8.53
N GLY A 177 0.19 13.18 9.75
CA GLY A 177 0.58 12.47 10.97
C GLY A 177 -0.21 11.17 11.17
N ALA A 178 -1.52 11.18 10.90
CA ALA A 178 -2.37 10.00 11.04
C ALA A 178 -2.02 8.87 10.06
N TRP A 179 -1.57 9.20 8.84
CA TRP A 179 -1.20 8.22 7.82
C TRP A 179 0.27 7.79 7.87
N LEU A 180 1.19 8.74 8.01
CA LEU A 180 2.63 8.46 8.01
C LEU A 180 3.12 7.98 9.38
N GLY A 181 2.52 8.46 10.47
CA GLY A 181 2.93 8.15 11.84
C GLY A 181 2.97 6.65 12.13
N PRO A 182 1.89 5.88 11.88
CA PRO A 182 1.89 4.43 12.09
C PRO A 182 2.92 3.69 11.24
N VAL A 183 3.10 4.09 9.97
CA VAL A 183 4.07 3.48 9.05
C VAL A 183 5.50 3.70 9.56
N VAL A 184 5.83 4.93 9.94
CA VAL A 184 7.14 5.30 10.50
C VAL A 184 7.38 4.55 11.81
N ALA A 185 6.38 4.48 12.70
CA ALA A 185 6.50 3.79 13.98
C ALA A 185 6.74 2.29 13.79
N VAL A 186 5.92 1.62 12.97
CA VAL A 186 6.07 0.17 12.69
C VAL A 186 7.42 -0.12 12.03
N THR A 187 7.83 0.70 11.05
CA THR A 187 9.12 0.55 10.39
C THR A 187 10.28 0.72 11.39
N ALA A 188 10.26 1.79 12.18
CA ALA A 188 11.31 2.06 13.17
C ALA A 188 11.41 0.94 14.22
N VAL A 189 10.27 0.48 14.74
CA VAL A 189 10.22 -0.64 15.69
C VAL A 189 10.70 -1.93 15.03
N GLY A 190 10.25 -2.22 13.81
CA GLY A 190 10.56 -3.43 13.08
C GLY A 190 12.05 -3.56 12.80
N VAL A 191 12.67 -2.51 12.25
CA VAL A 191 14.10 -2.57 11.96
C VAL A 191 14.95 -2.52 13.23
N ARG A 192 14.53 -1.78 14.26
CA ARG A 192 15.22 -1.80 15.57
C ARG A 192 15.21 -3.20 16.20
N ARG A 193 14.08 -3.92 16.12
CA ARG A 193 13.92 -5.25 16.72
C ARG A 193 14.49 -6.37 15.84
N GLY A 194 14.64 -6.13 14.54
CA GLY A 194 15.02 -7.15 13.56
C GLY A 194 13.87 -8.12 13.25
N GLY A 195 12.63 -7.65 13.37
CA GLY A 195 11.43 -8.44 13.19
C GLY A 195 10.18 -7.59 13.29
N MET A 196 9.13 -7.97 12.56
CA MET A 196 7.90 -7.21 12.45
C MET A 196 7.14 -7.20 13.79
N PRO A 197 6.83 -6.03 14.37
CA PRO A 197 5.95 -5.95 15.52
C PRO A 197 4.57 -6.51 15.21
N ASP A 198 3.89 -7.03 16.24
CA ASP A 198 2.49 -7.44 16.09
C ASP A 198 1.62 -6.27 15.64
N ARG A 199 0.55 -6.62 14.92
CA ARG A 199 -0.35 -5.67 14.31
C ARG A 199 -0.87 -4.67 15.36
N PRO A 200 -0.79 -3.35 15.11
CA PRO A 200 -1.36 -2.37 16.02
C PRO A 200 -2.85 -2.60 16.20
N ARG A 201 -3.35 -2.38 17.42
CA ARG A 201 -4.76 -2.62 17.77
C ARG A 201 -5.70 -1.69 16.96
N PRO A 202 -6.92 -2.13 16.61
CA PRO A 202 -7.89 -1.35 15.83
C PRO A 202 -8.22 0.04 16.40
N ALA A 203 -8.08 0.23 17.71
CA ALA A 203 -8.31 1.53 18.37
C ALA A 203 -7.35 2.62 17.87
N LEU A 204 -6.13 2.27 17.44
CA LEU A 204 -5.14 3.20 16.90
C LEU A 204 -5.47 3.66 15.47
N LEU A 205 -6.37 2.94 14.78
CA LEU A 205 -6.79 3.25 13.40
C LEU A 205 -8.03 4.17 13.34
N ARG A 206 -8.77 4.30 14.46
CA ARG A 206 -9.98 5.15 14.55
C ARG A 206 -9.76 6.63 14.23
N PRO A 207 -8.64 7.26 14.63
CA PRO A 207 -8.37 8.66 14.27
C PRO A 207 -8.23 8.87 12.76
N ALA A 208 -7.63 7.91 12.04
CA ALA A 208 -7.48 7.98 10.60
C ALA A 208 -8.83 7.96 9.90
N ALA A 209 -9.72 7.02 10.27
CA ALA A 209 -11.06 6.92 9.70
C ALA A 209 -11.91 8.20 9.91
N ALA A 210 -11.86 8.80 11.10
CA ALA A 210 -12.55 10.06 11.36
C ALA A 210 -11.99 11.20 10.49
N LEU A 211 -10.66 11.26 10.32
CA LEU A 211 -10.00 12.24 9.46
C LEU A 211 -10.34 12.03 7.97
N GLN A 212 -10.50 10.78 7.49
CA GLN A 212 -10.96 10.51 6.11
C GLN A 212 -12.29 11.17 5.84
N VAL A 213 -13.27 10.93 6.71
CA VAL A 213 -14.62 11.49 6.56
C VAL A 213 -14.57 13.02 6.59
N LEU A 214 -13.83 13.58 7.56
CA LEU A 214 -13.69 15.04 7.68
C LEU A 214 -13.09 15.65 6.42
N VAL A 215 -11.96 15.12 5.93
CA VAL A 215 -11.27 15.64 4.74
C VAL A 215 -12.14 15.45 3.49
N ALA A 216 -12.79 14.30 3.33
CA ALA A 216 -13.68 14.03 2.20
C ALA A 216 -14.86 15.00 2.13
N VAL A 217 -15.53 15.24 3.26
CA VAL A 217 -16.66 16.18 3.35
C VAL A 217 -16.18 17.61 3.08
N ARG A 218 -15.05 18.02 3.65
CA ARG A 218 -14.47 19.34 3.38
C ARG A 218 -14.13 19.53 1.91
N HIS A 219 -13.54 18.52 1.27
CA HIS A 219 -13.24 18.54 -0.16
C HIS A 219 -14.52 18.68 -1.00
N ALA A 220 -15.57 17.91 -0.68
CA ALA A 220 -16.83 17.95 -1.43
C ALA A 220 -17.60 19.27 -1.29
N LEU A 221 -17.53 19.90 -0.10
CA LEU A 221 -18.23 21.15 0.19
C LEU A 221 -17.49 22.40 -0.31
N ARG A 222 -16.23 22.26 -0.73
CA ARG A 222 -15.39 23.37 -1.20
C ARG A 222 -15.44 23.49 -2.72
N ARG A 223 -15.66 24.72 -3.19
CA ARG A 223 -15.46 25.16 -4.57
C ARG A 223 -14.22 26.03 -4.60
#